data_AF-A0A1G2T735-F1
#
_entry.id   AF-A0A1G2T735-F1
#
_cell.length_a   1.000
_cell.length_b   1.000
_cell.length_c   1.000
_cell.angle_alpha   90.00
_cell.angle_beta   90.00
_cell.angle_gamma   90.00
#
_symmetry.space_group_name_H-M   'P 1'
#
loop_
_entity.id
_entity.type
_entity.pdbx_description
1 polymer ?
#
loop_
_entity_poly.entity_id
_entity_poly.type
_entity_poly.pdbx_seq_one_letter_code
_entity_poly.pdbx_strand_id
1 'polypeptide(L)'
;MQKIHEKYRLENIMIKGYKDITLNSLPERELEIVGAITVEKMSLMRQKALNRLKESVEIAGFRKGNVPDAILVQKVGEMRILEEAAEMALSEEYPNILEEHHVDAIGRPEISITKMAPRNPLEFKIKTALMPEVSLTDYKKIASSISLTETESNKTYEADATTEKDKRRIGILEKIMSESTIDLPKIIVEGEMEKMLAQFKDDIGKSGISFEDYLKRIKKTENDLRMEWKDTAIKRAKSQVILNTIAKEENIVPKEEDVKKEMENILVHHKDADRFRVRMYVETFLTNELVFQFLEKC
;
A
#
# COMPACT_ATOMS: atom_id res chain seq x y z
N MET A 1 13.40 15.68 -40.32
CA MET A 1 12.30 15.44 -39.35
C MET A 1 12.79 15.29 -37.91
N GLN A 2 13.96 14.68 -37.63
CA GLN A 2 14.50 14.58 -36.25
C GLN A 2 14.73 15.93 -35.56
N LYS A 3 15.25 16.96 -36.26
CA LYS A 3 15.43 18.31 -35.68
C LYS A 3 14.13 19.06 -35.37
N ILE A 4 13.01 18.67 -35.96
CA ILE A 4 11.69 19.28 -35.68
C ILE A 4 11.08 18.62 -34.45
N HIS A 5 11.20 17.29 -34.31
CA HIS A 5 10.80 16.58 -33.09
C HIS A 5 11.63 16.99 -31.86
N GLU A 6 12.92 17.28 -32.05
CA GLU A 6 13.79 17.77 -30.98
C GLU A 6 13.46 19.23 -30.60
N LYS A 7 13.05 20.05 -31.57
CA LYS A 7 12.54 21.41 -31.33
C LYS A 7 11.17 21.41 -30.61
N TYR A 8 10.25 20.50 -30.95
CA TYR A 8 9.00 20.30 -30.19
C TYR A 8 9.23 19.69 -28.80
N ARG A 9 10.32 18.92 -28.62
CA ARG A 9 10.74 18.39 -27.31
C ARG A 9 11.41 19.45 -26.42
N LEU A 10 11.96 20.51 -27.02
CA LEU A 10 12.58 21.65 -26.33
C LEU A 10 11.61 22.83 -26.13
N GLU A 11 10.51 22.92 -26.88
CA GLU A 11 9.46 23.96 -26.72
C GLU A 11 8.35 23.56 -25.72
N ASN A 12 8.23 22.27 -25.36
CA ASN A 12 7.51 21.82 -24.17
C ASN A 12 8.48 21.74 -22.97
N ILE A 13 9.08 22.88 -22.61
CA ILE A 13 9.49 23.11 -21.23
C ILE A 13 8.20 23.11 -20.43
N MET A 14 7.77 21.92 -19.99
CA MET A 14 6.73 21.75 -19.00
C MET A 14 7.11 22.66 -17.84
N ILE A 15 6.36 23.76 -17.68
CA ILE A 15 6.43 24.52 -16.43
C ILE A 15 6.00 23.51 -15.38
N LYS A 16 6.97 22.99 -14.62
CA LYS A 16 6.70 22.00 -13.58
C LYS A 16 5.60 22.56 -12.69
N GLY A 17 4.57 21.75 -12.44
CA GLY A 17 3.43 22.16 -11.62
C GLY A 17 3.81 22.38 -10.15
N TYR A 18 5.03 22.00 -9.77
CA TYR A 18 5.59 22.09 -8.44
C TYR A 18 7.01 22.66 -8.46
N LYS A 19 7.47 23.11 -7.29
CA LYS A 19 8.81 23.64 -7.05
C LYS A 19 9.22 23.45 -5.59
N ASP A 20 10.49 23.73 -5.32
CA ASP A 20 11.06 23.79 -3.96
C ASP A 20 10.88 22.47 -3.17
N ILE A 21 11.01 21.33 -3.86
CA ILE A 21 10.83 20.00 -3.26
C ILE A 21 12.01 19.62 -2.36
N THR A 22 11.68 19.24 -1.13
CA THR A 22 12.62 18.73 -0.13
C THR A 22 12.12 17.39 0.38
N LEU A 23 13.03 16.41 0.49
CA LEU A 23 12.74 15.06 0.96
C LEU A 23 13.41 14.83 2.30
N ASN A 24 12.62 14.49 3.32
CA ASN A 24 13.08 14.23 4.68
C ASN A 24 12.73 12.79 5.06
N SER A 25 13.73 11.97 5.36
CA SER A 25 13.52 10.60 5.85
C SER A 25 12.95 10.62 7.27
N LEU A 26 11.96 9.77 7.52
CA LEU A 26 11.32 9.55 8.82
C LEU A 26 11.51 8.10 9.29
N PRO A 27 11.30 7.79 10.58
CA PRO A 27 11.29 6.43 11.10
C PRO A 27 10.24 5.53 10.39
N GLU A 28 10.35 4.21 10.58
CA GLU A 28 9.39 3.22 10.04
C GLU A 28 9.23 3.27 8.51
N ARG A 29 10.31 3.56 7.77
CA ARG A 29 10.34 3.76 6.30
C ARG A 29 9.31 4.75 5.80
N GLU A 30 9.16 5.86 6.49
CA GLU A 30 8.34 6.96 6.01
C GLU A 30 9.22 8.05 5.38
N LEU A 31 8.62 8.80 4.47
CA LEU A 31 9.22 9.95 3.83
C LEU A 31 8.27 11.15 3.95
N GLU A 32 8.82 12.28 4.35
CA GLU A 32 8.14 13.57 4.29
C GLU A 32 8.66 14.36 3.10
N ILE A 33 7.74 14.74 2.21
CA ILE A 33 7.97 15.57 1.05
C ILE A 33 7.39 16.95 1.35
N VAL A 34 8.24 17.97 1.38
CA VAL A 34 7.81 19.36 1.53
C VAL A 34 8.02 20.07 0.20
N GLY A 35 7.04 20.85 -0.24
CA GLY A 35 7.17 21.60 -1.48
C GLY A 35 6.04 22.57 -1.72
N ALA A 36 6.02 23.16 -2.90
CA ALA A 36 4.97 24.07 -3.31
C ALA A 36 4.45 23.77 -4.72
N ILE A 37 3.13 23.79 -4.90
CA ILE A 37 2.51 23.83 -6.22
C ILE A 37 2.56 25.27 -6.74
N THR A 38 2.94 25.44 -8.01
CA THR A 38 3.13 26.75 -8.64
C THR A 38 1.81 27.52 -8.79
N VAL A 39 1.90 28.86 -8.89
CA VAL A 39 0.73 29.74 -9.05
C VAL A 39 0.02 29.44 -10.38
N GLU A 40 0.79 29.13 -11.41
CA GLU A 40 0.34 28.79 -12.75
C GLU A 40 -0.49 27.51 -12.71
N LYS A 41 0.02 26.47 -12.04
CA LYS A 41 -0.71 25.20 -11.85
C LYS A 41 -1.97 25.38 -11.02
N MET A 42 -1.88 26.11 -9.91
CA MET A 42 -3.06 26.42 -9.08
C MET A 42 -4.12 27.19 -9.86
N SER A 43 -3.73 28.14 -10.71
CA SER A 43 -4.68 28.91 -11.54
C SER A 43 -5.40 28.01 -12.56
N LEU A 44 -4.67 27.09 -13.18
CA LEU A 44 -5.25 26.09 -14.08
C LEU A 44 -6.23 25.16 -13.36
N MET A 45 -5.83 24.63 -12.19
CA MET A 45 -6.67 23.73 -11.40
C MET A 45 -7.90 24.46 -10.82
N ARG A 46 -7.77 25.74 -10.47
CA ARG A 46 -8.90 26.57 -10.04
C ARG A 46 -9.97 26.67 -11.13
N GLN A 47 -9.59 26.81 -12.40
CA GLN A 47 -10.55 26.83 -13.49
C GLN A 47 -11.25 25.47 -13.67
N LYS A 48 -10.50 24.36 -13.57
CA LYS A 48 -11.07 23.01 -13.59
C LYS A 48 -12.04 22.79 -12.41
N ALA A 49 -11.66 23.22 -11.21
CA ALA A 49 -12.47 23.15 -9.99
C ALA A 49 -13.78 23.93 -10.14
N LEU A 50 -13.73 25.15 -10.69
CA LEU A 50 -14.94 25.93 -11.00
C LEU A 50 -15.90 25.15 -11.89
N ASN A 51 -15.41 24.56 -12.99
CA ASN A 51 -16.27 23.79 -13.91
C ASN A 51 -16.90 22.56 -13.23
N ARG A 52 -16.11 21.80 -12.46
CA ARG A 52 -16.62 20.64 -11.70
C ARG A 52 -17.66 21.04 -10.65
N LEU A 53 -17.45 22.18 -9.99
CA LEU A 53 -18.39 22.71 -8.99
C LEU A 53 -19.68 23.23 -9.63
N LYS A 54 -19.65 23.81 -10.84
CA LYS A 54 -20.88 24.19 -11.56
C LYS A 54 -21.79 22.99 -11.84
N GLU A 55 -21.20 21.83 -12.14
CA GLU A 55 -21.95 20.62 -12.46
C GLU A 55 -22.57 19.97 -11.23
N SER A 56 -21.93 20.10 -10.07
CA SER A 56 -22.35 19.46 -8.82
C SER A 56 -23.21 20.34 -7.92
N VAL A 57 -22.97 21.66 -7.87
CA VAL A 57 -23.64 22.57 -6.93
C VAL A 57 -24.98 23.06 -7.50
N GLU A 58 -26.03 22.94 -6.69
CA GLU A 58 -27.34 23.53 -6.96
C GLU A 58 -27.39 24.97 -6.45
N ILE A 59 -27.65 25.92 -7.35
CA ILE A 59 -27.80 27.33 -7.01
C ILE A 59 -29.19 27.78 -7.43
N ALA A 60 -29.96 28.32 -6.50
CA ALA A 60 -31.31 28.82 -6.74
C ALA A 60 -31.32 29.83 -7.91
N GLY A 61 -32.19 29.59 -8.90
CA GLY A 61 -32.32 30.43 -10.10
C GLY A 61 -31.39 30.07 -11.27
N PHE A 62 -30.46 29.12 -11.09
CA PHE A 62 -29.56 28.66 -12.15
C PHE A 62 -29.69 27.16 -12.38
N ARG A 63 -29.67 26.75 -13.65
CA ARG A 63 -29.58 25.32 -14.01
C ARG A 63 -28.16 24.81 -13.76
N LYS A 64 -28.03 23.59 -13.21
CA LYS A 64 -26.73 22.89 -13.05
C LYS A 64 -25.88 23.04 -14.32
N GLY A 65 -24.60 23.37 -14.14
CA GLY A 65 -23.63 23.61 -15.21
C GLY A 65 -23.61 25.04 -15.78
N ASN A 66 -24.69 25.82 -15.65
CA ASN A 66 -24.83 27.14 -16.28
C ASN A 66 -24.76 28.31 -15.30
N VAL A 67 -24.09 28.13 -14.16
CA VAL A 67 -23.85 29.20 -13.19
C VAL A 67 -22.63 30.03 -13.63
N PRO A 68 -22.73 31.36 -13.75
CA PRO A 68 -21.57 32.22 -13.98
C PRO A 68 -20.55 32.13 -12.82
N ASP A 69 -19.25 32.14 -13.13
CA ASP A 69 -18.14 31.97 -12.17
C ASP A 69 -18.24 32.92 -10.98
N ALA A 70 -18.56 34.20 -11.23
CA ALA A 70 -18.67 35.21 -10.18
C ALA A 70 -19.75 34.86 -9.14
N ILE A 71 -20.89 34.33 -9.59
CA ILE A 71 -21.98 33.91 -8.71
C ILE A 71 -21.60 32.64 -7.95
N LEU A 72 -20.92 31.71 -8.62
CA LEU A 72 -20.44 30.49 -7.99
C LEU A 72 -19.43 30.80 -6.88
N VAL A 73 -18.45 31.66 -7.14
CA VAL A 73 -17.46 32.12 -6.14
C VAL A 73 -18.16 32.79 -4.96
N GLN A 74 -19.15 33.65 -5.22
CA GLN A 74 -19.89 34.33 -4.17
C GLN A 74 -20.68 33.37 -3.27
N LYS A 75 -21.24 32.29 -3.84
CA LYS A 75 -22.09 31.33 -3.11
C LYS A 75 -21.31 30.20 -2.45
N VAL A 76 -20.28 29.68 -3.12
CA VAL A 76 -19.47 28.55 -2.66
C VAL A 76 -18.29 29.00 -1.80
N GLY A 77 -17.81 30.22 -2.03
CA GLY A 77 -16.63 30.78 -1.39
C GLY A 77 -15.33 30.40 -2.11
N GLU A 78 -14.40 31.36 -2.17
CA GLU A 78 -13.10 31.18 -2.84
C GLU A 78 -12.28 30.04 -2.20
N MET A 79 -12.35 29.89 -0.87
CA MET A 79 -11.57 28.87 -0.15
C MET A 79 -11.92 27.45 -0.59
N ARG A 80 -13.21 27.13 -0.71
CA ARG A 80 -13.66 25.80 -1.15
C ARG A 80 -13.25 25.49 -2.59
N ILE A 81 -13.21 26.50 -3.46
CA ILE A 81 -12.72 26.34 -4.83
C ILE A 81 -11.21 26.08 -4.82
N LEU A 82 -10.46 26.75 -3.94
CA LEU A 82 -9.03 26.52 -3.78
C LEU A 82 -8.72 25.14 -3.18
N GLU A 83 -9.53 24.64 -2.25
CA GLU A 83 -9.42 23.28 -1.70
C GLU A 83 -9.58 22.23 -2.80
N GLU A 84 -10.63 22.34 -3.61
CA GLU A 84 -10.87 21.47 -4.76
C GLU A 84 -9.72 21.55 -5.78
N ALA A 85 -9.22 22.76 -6.05
CA ALA A 85 -8.08 22.97 -6.93
C ALA A 85 -6.79 22.35 -6.38
N ALA A 86 -6.56 22.46 -5.07
CA ALA A 86 -5.41 21.91 -4.38
C ALA A 86 -5.42 20.38 -4.44
N GLU A 87 -6.57 19.75 -4.18
CA GLU A 87 -6.73 18.29 -4.29
C GLU A 87 -6.41 17.80 -5.70
N MET A 88 -6.97 18.46 -6.73
CA MET A 88 -6.67 18.13 -8.13
C MET A 88 -5.18 18.32 -8.45
N ALA A 89 -4.59 19.43 -8.04
CA ALA A 89 -3.18 19.73 -8.30
C ALA A 89 -2.26 18.67 -7.68
N LEU A 90 -2.47 18.36 -6.40
CA LEU A 90 -1.65 17.40 -5.68
C LEU A 90 -1.87 15.97 -6.18
N SER A 91 -3.11 15.61 -6.54
CA SER A 91 -3.40 14.31 -7.15
C SER A 91 -2.70 14.14 -8.50
N GLU A 92 -2.52 15.21 -9.27
CA GLU A 92 -1.84 15.18 -10.56
C GLU A 92 -0.32 15.21 -10.42
N GLU A 93 0.22 16.02 -9.48
CA GLU A 93 1.65 16.23 -9.34
C GLU A 93 2.36 15.24 -8.41
N TYR A 94 1.66 14.64 -7.44
CA TYR A 94 2.28 13.69 -6.51
C TYR A 94 2.98 12.52 -7.23
N PRO A 95 2.35 11.83 -8.22
CA PRO A 95 3.05 10.80 -8.99
C PRO A 95 4.29 11.32 -9.73
N ASN A 96 4.21 12.54 -10.29
CA ASN A 96 5.34 13.15 -11.00
C ASN A 96 6.50 13.46 -10.05
N ILE A 97 6.20 13.90 -8.82
CA ILE A 97 7.22 14.14 -7.78
C ILE A 97 7.89 12.82 -7.40
N LEU A 98 7.11 11.74 -7.21
CA LEU A 98 7.68 10.43 -6.90
C LEU A 98 8.59 9.93 -8.02
N GLU A 99 8.15 10.04 -9.27
CA GLU A 99 8.91 9.58 -10.44
C GLU A 99 10.22 10.37 -10.61
N GLU A 100 10.16 11.71 -10.52
CA GLU A 100 11.34 12.57 -10.67
C GLU A 100 12.40 12.29 -9.60
N HIS A 101 11.97 11.95 -8.38
CA HIS A 101 12.85 11.69 -7.25
C HIS A 101 13.13 10.20 -7.03
N HIS A 102 12.67 9.31 -7.92
CA HIS A 102 12.83 7.86 -7.81
C HIS A 102 12.35 7.30 -6.45
N VAL A 103 11.20 7.78 -5.98
CA VAL A 103 10.62 7.38 -4.70
C VAL A 103 9.57 6.30 -4.92
N ASP A 104 9.88 5.09 -4.46
CA ASP A 104 8.94 3.96 -4.45
C ASP A 104 8.03 4.04 -3.23
N ALA A 105 6.93 4.78 -3.33
CA ALA A 105 5.93 4.91 -2.27
C ALA A 105 4.90 3.76 -2.28
N ILE A 106 4.39 3.40 -1.10
CA ILE A 106 3.33 2.42 -0.90
C ILE A 106 2.19 3.02 -0.07
N GLY A 107 0.95 2.73 -0.48
CA GLY A 107 -0.24 3.19 0.21
C GLY A 107 -0.67 4.59 -0.21
N ARG A 108 -1.55 5.19 0.60
CA ARG A 108 -2.06 6.54 0.35
C ARG A 108 -1.23 7.56 1.13
N PRO A 109 -0.82 8.68 0.52
CA PRO A 109 -0.13 9.74 1.24
C PRO A 109 -1.06 10.45 2.22
N GLU A 110 -0.51 10.89 3.35
CA GLU A 110 -1.11 11.88 4.23
C GLU A 110 -0.67 13.27 3.76
N ILE A 111 -1.63 14.11 3.38
CA ILE A 111 -1.37 15.42 2.79
C ILE A 111 -1.79 16.50 3.78
N SER A 112 -0.85 17.41 4.07
CA SER A 112 -1.08 18.59 4.90
C SER A 112 -0.79 19.85 4.10
N ILE A 113 -1.79 20.71 3.94
CA ILE A 113 -1.62 22.04 3.35
C ILE A 113 -1.08 22.96 4.44
N THR A 114 0.11 23.50 4.23
CA THR A 114 0.76 24.40 5.20
C THR A 114 0.41 25.86 4.95
N LYS A 115 0.19 26.23 3.68
CA LYS A 115 -0.24 27.56 3.29
C LYS A 115 -1.03 27.53 1.98
N MET A 116 -2.17 28.21 1.98
CA MET A 116 -3.01 28.37 0.80
C MET A 116 -3.63 29.76 0.79
N ALA A 117 -3.42 30.49 -0.31
CA ALA A 117 -4.03 31.80 -0.53
C ALA A 117 -4.26 32.04 -2.03
N PRO A 118 -5.25 32.86 -2.41
CA PRO A 118 -5.47 33.21 -3.80
C PRO A 118 -4.21 33.79 -4.44
N ARG A 119 -3.91 33.39 -5.67
CA ARG A 119 -2.76 33.88 -6.47
C ARG A 119 -1.38 33.66 -5.82
N ASN A 120 -1.29 32.76 -4.85
CA ASN A 120 -0.02 32.37 -4.24
C ASN A 120 0.24 30.88 -4.53
N PRO A 121 1.50 30.43 -4.44
CA PRO A 121 1.80 29.01 -4.42
C PRO A 121 1.07 28.31 -3.28
N LEU A 122 0.70 27.05 -3.49
CA LEU A 122 0.16 26.19 -2.44
C LEU A 122 1.34 25.44 -1.81
N GLU A 123 1.64 25.73 -0.56
CA GLU A 123 2.68 25.02 0.20
C GLU A 123 2.06 23.78 0.85
N PHE A 124 2.75 22.65 0.73
CA PHE A 124 2.27 21.37 1.21
C PHE A 124 3.37 20.57 1.90
N LYS A 125 2.93 19.60 2.70
CA LYS A 125 3.71 18.53 3.28
C LYS A 125 2.99 17.22 2.99
N ILE A 126 3.67 16.27 2.37
CA ILE A 126 3.16 14.93 2.10
C ILE A 126 3.97 13.95 2.92
N LYS A 127 3.30 13.15 3.72
CA LYS A 127 3.90 12.02 4.43
C LYS A 127 3.47 10.73 3.73
N THR A 128 4.44 9.90 3.35
CA THR A 128 4.19 8.66 2.60
C THR A 128 5.08 7.53 3.10
N ALA A 129 4.57 6.30 3.07
CA ALA A 129 5.37 5.12 3.37
C ALA A 129 6.15 4.69 2.13
N LEU A 130 7.36 4.20 2.31
CA LEU A 130 8.20 3.66 1.24
C LEU A 130 8.05 2.15 1.15
N MET A 131 8.22 1.62 -0.06
CA MET A 131 8.34 0.18 -0.29
C MET A 131 9.43 -0.41 0.62
N PRO A 132 9.25 -1.65 1.11
CA PRO A 132 10.22 -2.29 2.00
C PRO A 132 11.55 -2.49 1.28
N GLU A 133 12.64 -2.30 2.01
CA GLU A 133 13.98 -2.63 1.52
C GLU A 133 14.42 -3.95 2.10
N VAL A 134 14.86 -4.83 1.21
CA VAL A 134 15.17 -6.20 1.53
C VAL A 134 16.53 -6.51 0.94
N SER A 135 17.48 -6.82 1.81
CA SER A 135 18.76 -7.40 1.44
C SER A 135 18.80 -8.81 2.01
N LEU A 136 18.49 -9.79 1.16
CA LEU A 136 18.53 -11.20 1.52
C LEU A 136 19.98 -11.70 1.54
N THR A 137 20.32 -12.47 2.56
CA THR A 137 21.54 -13.30 2.55
C THR A 137 21.37 -14.48 1.58
N ASP A 138 22.37 -15.37 1.49
CA ASP A 138 22.30 -16.60 0.69
C ASP A 138 21.27 -17.59 1.26
N TYR A 139 20.00 -17.40 0.85
CA TYR A 139 18.87 -18.22 1.28
C TYR A 139 18.94 -19.65 0.75
N LYS A 140 19.66 -19.91 -0.36
CA LYS A 140 19.83 -21.28 -0.89
C LYS A 140 20.75 -22.08 0.02
N LYS A 141 21.83 -21.47 0.49
CA LYS A 141 22.72 -22.06 1.49
C LYS A 141 22.02 -22.27 2.84
N ILE A 142 21.18 -21.33 3.27
CA ILE A 142 20.37 -21.52 4.48
C ILE A 142 19.42 -22.72 4.32
N ALA A 143 18.69 -22.78 3.20
CA ALA A 143 17.70 -23.82 2.96
C ALA A 143 18.30 -25.24 2.90
N SER A 144 19.51 -25.38 2.36
CA SER A 144 20.28 -26.63 2.33
C SER A 144 20.88 -27.01 3.68
N SER A 145 21.22 -26.03 4.53
CA SER A 145 21.78 -26.28 5.86
C SER A 145 20.75 -26.75 6.89
N ILE A 146 19.47 -26.42 6.70
CA ILE A 146 18.39 -26.78 7.62
C ILE A 146 17.87 -28.18 7.27
N SER A 147 18.43 -29.17 7.96
CA SER A 147 17.90 -30.54 8.00
C SER A 147 16.74 -30.62 9.00
N LEU A 148 15.86 -31.61 8.82
CA LEU A 148 14.60 -31.82 9.59
C LEU A 148 14.77 -31.93 11.12
N THR A 149 15.98 -31.91 11.66
CA THR A 149 16.30 -32.24 13.06
C THR A 149 16.66 -31.04 13.94
N GLU A 150 16.86 -29.83 13.42
CA GLU A 150 17.31 -28.66 14.20
C GLU A 150 16.32 -27.48 14.17
N THR A 151 15.12 -27.69 14.68
CA THR A 151 14.25 -26.56 15.09
C THR A 151 13.98 -26.68 16.58
N GLU A 152 14.88 -26.10 17.38
CA GLU A 152 14.53 -25.75 18.76
C GLU A 152 13.44 -24.68 18.71
N SER A 153 12.33 -25.03 19.34
CA SER A 153 11.06 -24.33 19.29
C SER A 153 11.11 -22.99 20.00
N ASN A 154 10.98 -21.90 19.25
CA ASN A 154 10.42 -20.66 19.79
C ASN A 154 8.92 -20.62 19.49
N LYS A 155 8.13 -20.76 20.56
CA LYS A 155 6.68 -20.96 20.60
C LYS A 155 5.85 -19.75 20.15
N THR A 156 6.01 -19.27 18.92
CA THR A 156 5.16 -18.17 18.40
C THR A 156 4.40 -18.55 17.13
N TYR A 157 4.68 -19.73 16.54
CA TYR A 157 3.99 -20.25 15.34
C TYR A 157 3.10 -21.49 15.62
N GLU A 158 2.98 -21.94 16.87
CA GLU A 158 2.50 -23.29 17.23
C GLU A 158 1.01 -23.58 17.01
N ALA A 159 0.17 -22.66 16.52
CA ALA A 159 -1.24 -22.96 16.34
C ALA A 159 -1.55 -23.87 15.12
N ASP A 160 -0.71 -23.87 14.07
CA ASP A 160 -1.06 -24.51 12.78
C ASP A 160 0.00 -25.49 12.21
N ALA A 161 1.23 -25.52 12.73
CA ALA A 161 2.29 -26.38 12.19
C ALA A 161 2.11 -27.83 12.64
N THR A 162 1.41 -28.62 11.81
CA THR A 162 1.05 -30.02 12.12
C THR A 162 1.99 -31.03 11.49
N THR A 163 2.85 -30.63 10.54
CA THR A 163 3.75 -31.55 9.83
C THR A 163 5.23 -31.19 9.99
N GLU A 164 6.13 -32.17 9.87
CA GLU A 164 7.58 -31.95 9.83
C GLU A 164 8.01 -31.03 8.68
N LYS A 165 7.24 -31.01 7.60
CA LYS A 165 7.43 -30.11 6.46
C LYS A 165 7.21 -28.64 6.88
N ASP A 166 6.15 -28.36 7.65
CA ASP A 166 5.85 -27.00 8.09
C ASP A 166 6.91 -26.47 9.05
N LYS A 167 7.40 -27.33 9.96
CA LYS A 167 8.53 -26.99 10.86
C LYS A 167 9.78 -26.60 10.07
N ARG A 168 10.14 -27.38 9.05
CA ARG A 168 11.30 -27.07 8.18
C ARG A 168 11.12 -25.72 7.47
N ARG A 169 9.95 -25.48 6.88
CA ARG A 169 9.63 -24.21 6.20
C ARG A 169 9.73 -23.00 7.13
N ILE A 170 9.22 -23.13 8.36
CA ILE A 170 9.35 -22.11 9.40
C ILE A 170 10.82 -21.86 9.73
N GLY A 171 11.59 -22.92 10.01
CA GLY A 171 13.01 -22.78 10.33
C GLY A 171 13.81 -22.08 9.22
N ILE A 172 13.54 -22.40 7.96
CA ILE A 172 14.16 -21.73 6.80
C ILE A 172 13.87 -20.24 6.82
N LEU A 173 12.60 -19.84 6.95
CA LEU A 173 12.22 -18.43 6.97
C LEU A 173 12.76 -17.69 8.19
N GLU A 174 12.74 -18.29 9.38
CA GLU A 174 13.30 -17.69 10.59
C GLU A 174 14.79 -17.43 10.44
N LYS A 175 15.54 -18.38 9.88
CA LYS A 175 16.98 -18.25 9.66
C LYS A 175 17.28 -17.17 8.61
N ILE A 176 16.57 -17.18 7.48
CA ILE A 176 16.67 -16.12 6.46
C ILE A 176 16.37 -14.76 7.09
N MET A 177 15.28 -14.65 7.87
CA MET A 177 14.87 -13.41 8.53
C MET A 177 15.92 -12.90 9.53
N SER A 178 16.59 -13.81 10.25
CA SER A 178 17.61 -13.45 11.24
C SER A 178 18.92 -12.96 10.63
N GLU A 179 19.24 -13.40 9.42
CA GLU A 179 20.50 -13.08 8.73
C GLU A 179 20.34 -12.02 7.63
N SER A 180 19.09 -11.67 7.28
CA SER A 180 18.78 -10.68 6.25
C SER A 180 18.42 -9.33 6.86
N THR A 181 18.71 -8.26 6.15
CA THR A 181 18.26 -6.91 6.54
C THR A 181 16.92 -6.63 5.87
N ILE A 182 15.89 -6.41 6.68
CA ILE A 182 14.51 -6.17 6.22
C ILE A 182 13.99 -4.95 6.95
N ASP A 183 13.91 -3.85 6.22
CA ASP A 183 13.34 -2.61 6.71
C ASP A 183 11.90 -2.52 6.21
N LEU A 184 10.94 -2.60 7.15
CA LEU A 184 9.51 -2.68 6.84
C LEU A 184 8.80 -1.37 7.17
N PRO A 185 8.00 -0.83 6.24
CA PRO A 185 7.10 0.25 6.56
C PRO A 185 5.95 -0.22 7.46
N LYS A 186 5.52 0.66 8.35
CA LYS A 186 4.43 0.39 9.31
C LYS A 186 3.15 -0.13 8.64
N ILE A 187 2.80 0.44 7.49
CA ILE A 187 1.59 0.08 6.73
C ILE A 187 1.54 -1.40 6.32
N ILE A 188 2.69 -2.04 6.06
CA ILE A 188 2.74 -3.47 5.73
C ILE A 188 2.44 -4.32 6.97
N VAL A 189 2.99 -3.92 8.12
CA VAL A 189 2.73 -4.59 9.41
C VAL A 189 1.26 -4.42 9.82
N GLU A 190 0.71 -3.22 9.65
CA GLU A 190 -0.70 -2.93 9.92
C GLU A 190 -1.61 -3.73 8.98
N GLY A 191 -1.27 -3.82 7.69
CA GLY A 191 -2.01 -4.65 6.74
C GLY A 191 -2.02 -6.14 7.12
N GLU A 192 -0.92 -6.66 7.65
CA GLU A 192 -0.87 -8.03 8.19
C GLU A 192 -1.69 -8.19 9.47
N MET A 193 -1.63 -7.21 10.38
CA MET A 193 -2.46 -7.17 11.58
C MET A 193 -3.96 -7.19 11.25
N GLU A 194 -4.40 -6.41 10.25
CA GLU A 194 -5.80 -6.42 9.83
C GLU A 194 -6.24 -7.78 9.29
N LYS A 195 -5.38 -8.46 8.51
CA LYS A 195 -5.67 -9.82 8.03
C LYS A 195 -5.80 -10.81 9.18
N MET A 196 -4.87 -10.75 10.14
CA MET A 196 -4.91 -11.59 11.35
C MET A 196 -6.20 -11.37 12.14
N LEU A 197 -6.59 -10.11 12.35
CA LEU A 197 -7.82 -9.77 13.05
C LEU A 197 -9.07 -10.20 12.28
N ALA A 198 -9.10 -10.03 10.97
CA ALA A 198 -10.22 -10.46 10.13
C ALA A 198 -10.40 -11.99 10.22
N GLN A 199 -9.32 -12.76 10.06
CA GLN A 199 -9.34 -14.21 10.20
C GLN A 199 -9.84 -14.63 11.59
N PHE A 200 -9.32 -13.99 12.64
CA PHE A 200 -9.73 -14.30 14.00
C PHE A 200 -11.20 -13.96 14.28
N LYS A 201 -11.69 -12.83 13.76
CA LYS A 201 -13.12 -12.43 13.82
C LYS A 201 -13.99 -13.48 13.15
N ASP A 202 -13.58 -13.98 11.98
CA ASP A 202 -14.30 -15.02 11.26
C ASP A 202 -14.35 -16.34 12.05
N ASP A 203 -13.25 -16.75 12.67
CA ASP A 203 -13.19 -17.99 13.46
C ASP A 203 -14.02 -17.91 14.76
N ILE A 204 -14.05 -16.73 15.39
CA ILE A 204 -14.98 -16.45 16.50
C ILE A 204 -16.43 -16.49 16.02
N GLY A 205 -16.72 -15.89 14.86
CA GLY A 205 -18.06 -15.90 14.27
C GLY A 205 -18.58 -17.31 13.99
N LYS A 206 -17.71 -18.20 13.47
CA LYS A 206 -18.02 -19.63 13.27
C LYS A 206 -18.30 -20.36 14.59
N SER A 207 -17.67 -19.91 15.67
CA SER A 207 -17.91 -20.43 17.03
C SER A 207 -19.21 -19.93 17.66
N GLY A 208 -19.97 -19.08 16.94
CA GLY A 208 -21.30 -18.60 17.35
C GLY A 208 -21.29 -17.46 18.37
N ILE A 209 -20.14 -16.82 18.59
CA ILE A 209 -19.99 -15.68 19.50
C ILE A 209 -19.62 -14.44 18.68
N SER A 210 -20.08 -13.26 19.08
CA SER A 210 -19.63 -12.01 18.45
C SER A 210 -18.21 -11.65 18.91
N PHE A 211 -17.44 -10.97 18.06
CA PHE A 211 -16.10 -10.51 18.44
C PHE A 211 -16.14 -9.55 19.64
N GLU A 212 -17.15 -8.69 19.72
CA GLU A 212 -17.35 -7.77 20.84
C GLU A 212 -17.60 -8.53 22.16
N ASP A 213 -18.43 -9.58 22.13
CA ASP A 213 -18.71 -10.37 23.33
C ASP A 213 -17.51 -11.23 23.72
N TYR A 214 -16.73 -11.71 22.76
CA TYR A 214 -15.45 -12.38 23.03
C TYR A 214 -14.50 -11.46 23.80
N LEU A 215 -14.28 -10.22 23.30
CA LEU A 215 -13.45 -9.22 23.95
C LEU A 215 -13.90 -8.91 25.39
N LYS A 216 -15.22 -8.76 25.60
CA LYS A 216 -15.80 -8.55 26.94
C LYS A 216 -15.50 -9.72 27.89
N ARG A 217 -15.59 -10.97 27.42
CA ARG A 217 -15.33 -12.17 28.24
C ARG A 217 -13.87 -12.23 28.70
N ILE A 218 -12.94 -11.92 27.80
CA ILE A 218 -11.50 -11.91 28.13
C ILE A 218 -11.04 -10.60 28.78
N LYS A 219 -11.95 -9.62 28.92
CA LYS A 219 -11.70 -8.27 29.48
C LYS A 219 -10.56 -7.54 28.78
N LYS A 220 -10.48 -7.66 27.45
CA LYS A 220 -9.50 -6.96 26.61
C LYS A 220 -10.20 -6.09 25.59
N THR A 221 -9.49 -5.08 25.11
CA THR A 221 -9.89 -4.28 23.95
C THR A 221 -9.24 -4.85 22.69
N GLU A 222 -9.73 -4.42 21.50
CA GLU A 222 -9.05 -4.76 20.25
C GLU A 222 -7.60 -4.24 20.23
N ASN A 223 -7.34 -3.09 20.87
CA ASN A 223 -6.01 -2.51 20.95
C ASN A 223 -5.04 -3.37 21.78
N ASP A 224 -5.53 -4.01 22.85
CA ASP A 224 -4.72 -4.91 23.66
C ASP A 224 -4.31 -6.14 22.85
N LEU A 225 -5.22 -6.72 22.07
CA LEU A 225 -4.90 -7.81 21.15
C LEU A 225 -3.87 -7.38 20.09
N ARG A 226 -4.03 -6.18 19.51
CA ARG A 226 -3.07 -5.64 18.54
C ARG A 226 -1.67 -5.48 19.15
N MET A 227 -1.58 -5.03 20.39
CA MET A 227 -0.29 -4.91 21.09
C MET A 227 0.34 -6.29 21.34
N GLU A 228 -0.45 -7.27 21.76
CA GLU A 228 0.02 -8.65 21.99
C GLU A 228 0.48 -9.34 20.70
N TRP A 229 -0.17 -9.06 19.58
CA TRP A 229 0.14 -9.68 18.30
C TRP A 229 1.13 -8.90 17.45
N LYS A 230 1.60 -7.74 17.92
CA LYS A 230 2.46 -6.85 17.15
C LYS A 230 3.69 -7.57 16.60
N ASP A 231 4.39 -8.32 17.45
CA ASP A 231 5.59 -9.06 17.04
C ASP A 231 5.27 -10.19 16.05
N THR A 232 4.15 -10.88 16.24
CA THR A 232 3.67 -11.90 15.30
C THR A 232 3.33 -11.30 13.94
N ALA A 233 2.66 -10.15 13.91
CA ALA A 233 2.35 -9.43 12.67
C ALA A 233 3.62 -8.96 11.97
N ILE A 234 4.62 -8.44 12.71
CA ILE A 234 5.93 -8.08 12.15
C ILE A 234 6.60 -9.31 11.53
N LYS A 235 6.64 -10.44 12.23
CA LYS A 235 7.24 -11.68 11.72
C LYS A 235 6.53 -12.16 10.46
N ARG A 236 5.20 -12.23 10.45
CA ARG A 236 4.40 -12.66 9.28
C ARG A 236 4.58 -11.71 8.09
N ALA A 237 4.58 -10.40 8.33
CA ALA A 237 4.87 -9.39 7.31
C ALA A 237 6.27 -9.58 6.71
N LYS A 238 7.30 -9.79 7.55
CA LYS A 238 8.66 -10.08 7.10
C LYS A 238 8.71 -11.35 6.26
N SER A 239 8.09 -12.44 6.72
CA SER A 239 8.01 -13.70 5.98
C SER A 239 7.39 -13.52 4.60
N GLN A 240 6.26 -12.80 4.49
CA GLN A 240 5.63 -12.55 3.20
C GLN A 240 6.51 -11.70 2.27
N VAL A 241 7.20 -10.70 2.82
CA VAL A 241 8.14 -9.88 2.05
C VAL A 241 9.32 -10.71 1.56
N ILE A 242 9.92 -11.57 2.40
CA ILE A 242 11.00 -12.49 2.00
C ILE A 242 10.53 -13.40 0.86
N LEU A 243 9.38 -14.06 1.01
CA LEU A 243 8.84 -14.97 0.00
C LEU A 243 8.62 -14.26 -1.34
N ASN A 244 8.05 -13.05 -1.30
CA ASN A 244 7.85 -12.23 -2.49
C ASN A 244 9.18 -11.80 -3.14
N THR A 245 10.20 -11.48 -2.34
CA THR A 245 11.53 -11.12 -2.86
C THR A 245 12.20 -12.31 -3.53
N ILE A 246 12.20 -13.49 -2.90
CA ILE A 246 12.75 -14.71 -3.49
C ILE A 246 11.99 -15.06 -4.79
N ALA A 247 10.66 -14.95 -4.78
CA ALA A 247 9.86 -15.19 -5.98
C ALA A 247 10.26 -14.27 -7.15
N LYS A 248 10.54 -13.00 -6.87
CA LYS A 248 11.00 -12.04 -7.90
C LYS A 248 12.41 -12.35 -8.39
N GLU A 249 13.36 -12.61 -7.48
CA GLU A 249 14.76 -12.91 -7.84
C GLU A 249 14.86 -14.19 -8.69
N GLU A 250 14.09 -15.22 -8.33
CA GLU A 250 14.10 -16.52 -9.00
C GLU A 250 13.05 -16.61 -10.13
N ASN A 251 12.32 -15.52 -10.41
CA ASN A 251 11.26 -15.46 -11.43
C ASN A 251 10.20 -16.56 -11.27
N ILE A 252 9.83 -16.87 -10.03
CA ILE A 252 8.83 -17.86 -9.68
C ILE A 252 7.44 -17.23 -9.83
N VAL A 253 6.70 -17.71 -10.83
CA VAL A 253 5.33 -17.29 -11.10
C VAL A 253 4.46 -18.53 -11.28
N PRO A 254 3.29 -18.62 -10.62
CA PRO A 254 2.37 -19.75 -10.80
C PRO A 254 1.83 -19.78 -12.23
N LYS A 255 1.58 -20.98 -12.76
CA LYS A 255 0.99 -21.12 -14.09
C LYS A 255 -0.46 -20.64 -14.04
N GLU A 256 -0.88 -19.93 -15.09
CA GLU A 256 -2.25 -19.42 -15.21
C GLU A 256 -3.31 -20.53 -15.13
N GLU A 257 -2.99 -21.74 -15.59
CA GLU A 257 -3.87 -22.92 -15.47
C GLU A 257 -4.10 -23.34 -14.02
N ASP A 258 -3.04 -23.35 -13.21
CA ASP A 258 -3.11 -23.71 -11.79
C ASP A 258 -3.88 -22.64 -11.00
N VAL A 259 -3.66 -21.36 -11.32
CA VAL A 259 -4.42 -20.24 -10.74
C VAL A 259 -5.91 -20.38 -11.03
N LYS A 260 -6.30 -20.61 -12.29
CA LYS A 260 -7.70 -20.76 -12.67
C LYS A 260 -8.38 -21.93 -11.96
N LYS A 261 -7.71 -23.08 -11.93
CA LYS A 261 -8.21 -24.28 -11.25
C LYS A 261 -8.48 -24.02 -9.77
N GLU A 262 -7.54 -23.38 -9.08
CA GLU A 262 -7.67 -23.11 -7.66
C GLU A 262 -8.71 -22.01 -7.36
N MET A 263 -8.83 -21.01 -8.24
CA MET A 263 -9.92 -20.04 -8.16
C MET A 263 -11.30 -20.72 -8.28
N GLU A 264 -11.47 -21.66 -9.21
CA GLU A 264 -12.72 -22.41 -9.37
C GLU A 264 -13.06 -23.21 -8.11
N ASN A 265 -12.08 -23.88 -7.50
CA ASN A 265 -12.26 -24.61 -6.24
C ASN A 265 -12.84 -23.71 -5.13
N ILE A 266 -12.30 -22.49 -4.97
CA ILE A 266 -12.77 -21.54 -3.96
C ILE A 266 -14.18 -21.00 -4.30
N LEU A 267 -14.40 -20.59 -5.56
CA LEU A 267 -15.65 -19.97 -6.00
C LEU A 267 -16.84 -20.95 -5.98
N VAL A 268 -16.61 -22.26 -6.08
CA VAL A 268 -17.66 -23.28 -5.92
C VAL A 268 -18.30 -23.18 -4.52
N HIS A 269 -17.50 -22.93 -3.49
CA HIS A 269 -17.95 -22.81 -2.10
C HIS A 269 -18.28 -21.37 -1.70
N HIS A 270 -17.78 -20.38 -2.44
CA HIS A 270 -17.95 -18.95 -2.16
C HIS A 270 -18.39 -18.17 -3.41
N LYS A 271 -19.62 -18.42 -3.89
CA LYS A 271 -20.11 -17.87 -5.17
C LYS A 271 -20.19 -16.34 -5.23
N ASP A 272 -20.40 -15.69 -4.08
CA ASP A 272 -20.50 -14.24 -3.97
C ASP A 272 -19.14 -13.56 -3.73
N ALA A 273 -18.04 -14.34 -3.65
CA ALA A 273 -16.71 -13.78 -3.45
C ALA A 273 -16.26 -12.99 -4.68
N ASP A 274 -15.64 -11.85 -4.42
CA ASP A 274 -15.07 -11.00 -5.47
C ASP A 274 -13.93 -11.76 -6.19
N ARG A 275 -14.11 -12.00 -7.50
CA ARG A 275 -13.18 -12.80 -8.30
C ARG A 275 -11.77 -12.22 -8.32
N PHE A 276 -11.63 -10.90 -8.29
CA PHE A 276 -10.32 -10.26 -8.29
C PHE A 276 -9.58 -10.54 -6.98
N ARG A 277 -10.25 -10.39 -5.83
CA ARG A 277 -9.69 -10.76 -4.52
C ARG A 277 -9.35 -12.24 -4.43
N VAL A 278 -10.20 -13.12 -4.95
CA VAL A 278 -9.92 -14.57 -4.98
C VAL A 278 -8.66 -14.86 -5.80
N ARG A 279 -8.51 -14.24 -6.99
CA ARG A 279 -7.31 -14.40 -7.82
C ARG A 279 -6.05 -13.96 -7.07
N MET A 280 -6.06 -12.77 -6.46
CA MET A 280 -4.93 -12.24 -5.70
C MET A 280 -4.52 -13.18 -4.55
N TYR A 281 -5.50 -13.73 -3.83
CA TYR A 281 -5.26 -14.71 -2.77
C TYR A 281 -4.62 -15.98 -3.31
N VAL A 282 -5.18 -16.56 -4.38
CA VAL A 282 -4.69 -17.79 -5.01
C VAL A 282 -3.28 -17.60 -5.57
N GLU A 283 -3.02 -16.51 -6.29
CA GLU A 283 -1.70 -16.21 -6.83
C GLU A 283 -0.66 -16.10 -5.72
N THR A 284 -0.99 -15.42 -4.62
CA THR A 284 -0.11 -15.31 -3.44
C THR A 284 0.16 -16.68 -2.83
N PHE A 285 -0.89 -17.48 -2.60
CA PHE A 285 -0.79 -18.82 -2.03
C PHE A 285 0.10 -19.75 -2.89
N LEU A 286 -0.18 -19.83 -4.18
CA LEU A 286 0.58 -20.69 -5.10
C LEU A 286 2.03 -20.22 -5.25
N THR A 287 2.26 -18.91 -5.29
CA THR A 287 3.63 -18.36 -5.33
C THR A 287 4.41 -18.76 -4.08
N ASN A 288 3.82 -18.58 -2.90
CA ASN A 288 4.44 -18.98 -1.62
C ASN A 288 4.79 -20.48 -1.62
N GLU A 289 3.86 -21.33 -2.08
CA GLU A 289 4.11 -22.77 -2.18
C GLU A 289 5.25 -23.12 -3.15
N LEU A 290 5.32 -22.47 -4.31
CA LEU A 290 6.39 -22.69 -5.28
C LEU A 290 7.75 -22.23 -4.74
N VAL A 291 7.80 -21.11 -4.02
CA VAL A 291 9.02 -20.64 -3.35
C VAL A 291 9.49 -21.67 -2.33
N PHE A 292 8.60 -22.21 -1.50
CA PHE A 292 8.99 -23.26 -0.56
C PHE A 292 9.47 -24.53 -1.26
N GLN A 293 8.80 -24.97 -2.33
CA GLN A 293 9.26 -26.11 -3.12
C GLN A 293 10.63 -25.88 -3.75
N PHE A 294 10.93 -24.64 -4.12
CA PHE A 294 12.24 -24.25 -4.62
C PHE A 294 13.30 -24.32 -3.51
N LEU A 295 13.03 -23.73 -2.35
CA LEU A 295 13.94 -23.76 -1.19
C LEU A 295 14.19 -25.19 -0.69
N GLU A 296 13.16 -26.04 -0.69
CA GLU A 296 13.27 -27.44 -0.28
C GLU A 296 14.18 -28.29 -1.19
N LYS A 297 14.42 -27.83 -2.44
CA LYS A 297 15.26 -28.49 -3.45
C LYS A 297 16.69 -27.93 -3.54
N CYS A 298 16.99 -26.85 -2.84
CA CYS A 298 18.34 -26.28 -2.72
C CYS A 298 19.22 -27.19 -1.85
#